data_AF-B4CXN3-F1
#
_entry.id   AF-B4CXN3-F1
#
_cell.length_a   1.000
_cell.length_b   1.000
_cell.length_c   1.000
_cell.angle_alpha   90.00
_cell.angle_beta   90.00
_cell.angle_gamma   90.00
#
_symmetry.space_group_name_H-M   'P 1'
#
loop_
_entity.id
_entity.type
_entity.pdbx_description
1 polymer ?
#
loop_
_entity_poly.entity_id
_entity_poly.type
_entity_poly.pdbx_seq_one_letter_code
_entity_poly.pdbx_strand_id
1 'polypeptide(L)'
;MNVPPLITYPARPIQGGRLELAPPKRGLWYAEPKLNGWRALIHTPTGTMWNRHGALLTIADCFWPALASLAKLASRGLVWADCEALERRHNLGRGTLVVLDVVQEAKTPSYEQRRAMLESLLPRDPVFSGDTTRSVPINAVCLTPNLRVEDQAGALTFYARLREANRALGCDFFEGVVMKKAGSSYPVQLRSAMEECRGWCKHRFLG
;
A
#
# COMPACT_ATOMS: atom_id res chain seq x y z
N MET A 1 -23.08 -16.13 -2.84
CA MET A 1 -21.63 -16.17 -3.12
C MET A 1 -20.92 -16.71 -1.89
N ASN A 2 -19.98 -17.62 -2.05
CA ASN A 2 -19.19 -18.13 -0.93
C ASN A 2 -18.13 -17.07 -0.58
N VAL A 3 -18.20 -16.49 0.61
CA VAL A 3 -17.23 -15.50 1.09
C VAL A 3 -16.01 -16.25 1.61
N PRO A 4 -14.80 -16.04 1.06
CA PRO A 4 -13.61 -16.72 1.55
C PRO A 4 -13.36 -16.34 3.02
N PRO A 5 -12.79 -17.22 3.85
CA PRO A 5 -12.36 -16.80 5.19
C PRO A 5 -11.25 -15.75 5.09
N LEU A 6 -11.28 -14.77 6.00
CA LEU A 6 -10.18 -13.81 6.15
C LEU A 6 -8.92 -14.56 6.59
N ILE A 7 -7.81 -14.39 5.86
CA ILE A 7 -6.56 -15.12 6.14
C ILE A 7 -5.58 -14.35 7.04
N THR A 8 -5.74 -13.02 7.18
CA THR A 8 -4.94 -12.15 8.05
C THR A 8 -5.62 -10.80 8.16
N TYR A 9 -5.36 -10.05 9.23
CA TYR A 9 -5.61 -8.61 9.17
C TYR A 9 -4.53 -7.91 8.32
N PRO A 10 -4.85 -6.75 7.69
CA PRO A 10 -3.86 -5.97 6.95
C PRO A 10 -2.67 -5.53 7.80
N ALA A 11 -1.48 -5.52 7.19
CA ALA A 11 -0.25 -5.12 7.86
C ALA A 11 -0.34 -3.71 8.47
N ARG A 12 0.02 -3.60 9.75
CA ARG A 12 0.06 -2.34 10.50
C ARG A 12 1.51 -1.96 10.81
N PRO A 13 2.14 -1.03 10.07
CA PRO A 13 3.49 -0.57 10.37
C PRO A 13 3.60 0.06 11.77
N ILE A 14 4.74 -0.10 12.45
CA ILE A 14 5.06 0.63 13.69
C ILE A 14 5.15 2.13 13.43
N GLN A 15 4.90 2.95 14.46
CA GLN A 15 5.09 4.40 14.36
C GLN A 15 6.57 4.78 14.38
N GLY A 16 7.03 5.46 13.33
CA GLY A 16 8.39 5.99 13.20
C GLY A 16 8.54 7.48 13.47
N GLY A 17 7.44 8.18 13.75
CA GLY A 17 7.44 9.64 13.90
C GLY A 17 7.78 10.38 12.60
N ARG A 18 8.34 11.58 12.72
CA ARG A 18 8.78 12.40 11.59
C ARG A 18 10.06 11.83 10.99
N LEU A 19 10.12 11.66 9.68
CA LEU A 19 11.32 11.10 9.04
C LEU A 19 12.53 12.02 9.22
N GLU A 20 12.31 13.34 9.28
CA GLU A 20 13.37 14.34 9.49
C GLU A 20 14.05 14.23 10.86
N LEU A 21 13.35 13.66 11.86
CA LEU A 21 13.83 13.51 13.23
C LEU A 21 14.18 12.06 13.57
N ALA A 22 13.86 11.13 12.68
CA ALA A 22 14.10 9.72 12.91
C ALA A 22 15.58 9.40 12.71
N PRO A 23 16.19 8.54 13.55
CA PRO A 23 17.53 8.05 13.30
C PRO A 23 17.57 7.22 12.00
N PRO A 24 18.72 7.17 11.32
CA PRO A 24 18.92 6.28 10.18
C PRO A 24 18.53 4.83 10.52
N LYS A 25 17.83 4.18 9.60
CA LYS A 25 17.46 2.77 9.78
C LYS A 25 18.64 1.87 9.45
N ARG A 26 18.92 0.87 10.30
CA ARG A 26 19.96 -0.13 10.04
C ARG A 26 19.51 -1.17 9.02
N GLY A 27 20.41 -1.53 8.10
CA GLY A 27 20.18 -2.52 7.03
C GLY A 27 19.46 -1.94 5.82
N LEU A 28 19.05 -2.80 4.89
CA LEU A 28 18.38 -2.39 3.66
C LEU A 28 16.87 -2.18 3.86
N TRP A 29 16.38 -1.02 3.44
CA TRP A 29 14.98 -0.62 3.51
C TRP A 29 14.49 -0.05 2.18
N TYR A 30 13.18 -0.10 1.98
CA TYR A 30 12.50 0.53 0.87
C TYR A 30 11.44 1.49 1.41
N ALA A 31 11.34 2.69 0.84
CA ALA A 31 10.31 3.67 1.16
C ALA A 31 9.22 3.68 0.08
N GLU A 32 7.97 3.55 0.51
CA GLU A 32 6.77 3.65 -0.32
C GLU A 32 5.95 4.88 0.12
N PRO A 33 5.17 5.52 -0.76
CA PRO A 33 4.26 6.58 -0.37
C PRO A 33 3.21 6.03 0.61
N LYS A 34 2.96 6.77 1.69
CA LYS A 34 1.84 6.49 2.58
C LYS A 34 0.62 7.25 2.06
N LEU A 35 -0.30 6.56 1.42
CA LEU A 35 -1.51 7.15 0.85
C LEU A 35 -2.58 7.40 1.92
N ASN A 36 -3.41 8.42 1.71
CA ASN A 36 -4.58 8.74 2.53
C ASN A 36 -5.85 8.09 1.96
N GLY A 37 -5.98 6.77 2.09
CA GLY A 37 -7.15 6.04 1.62
C GLY A 37 -7.79 5.20 2.70
N TRP A 38 -8.46 4.13 2.27
CA TRP A 38 -8.99 3.11 3.15
C TRP A 38 -8.21 1.81 2.92
N ARG A 39 -7.56 1.31 3.96
CA ARG A 39 -6.87 0.02 3.89
C ARG A 39 -7.87 -1.11 3.62
N ALA A 40 -7.59 -1.92 2.60
CA ALA A 40 -8.41 -3.05 2.20
C ALA A 40 -7.55 -4.29 1.90
N LEU A 41 -7.83 -5.42 2.54
CA LEU A 41 -7.35 -6.72 2.10
C LEU A 41 -8.36 -7.30 1.10
N ILE A 42 -7.89 -7.85 -0.01
CA ILE A 42 -8.74 -8.28 -1.11
C ILE A 42 -8.40 -9.71 -1.51
N HIS A 43 -9.41 -10.57 -1.50
CA HIS A 43 -9.31 -11.86 -2.18
C HIS A 43 -9.63 -11.63 -3.66
N THR A 44 -8.60 -11.59 -4.50
CA THR A 44 -8.74 -11.17 -5.89
C THR A 44 -9.64 -12.07 -6.73
N PRO A 45 -9.71 -13.42 -6.55
CA PRO A 45 -10.59 -14.25 -7.37
C PRO A 45 -12.08 -13.93 -7.18
N THR A 46 -12.50 -13.60 -5.96
CA THR A 46 -13.91 -13.30 -5.65
C THR A 46 -14.22 -11.81 -5.61
N GLY A 47 -13.19 -10.96 -5.63
CA GLY A 47 -13.32 -9.51 -5.41
C GLY A 47 -13.76 -9.15 -3.99
N THR A 48 -13.73 -10.09 -3.04
CA THR A 48 -14.15 -9.81 -1.67
C THR A 48 -13.14 -8.92 -0.97
N MET A 49 -13.63 -7.86 -0.32
CA MET A 49 -12.80 -6.84 0.34
C MET A 49 -13.09 -6.81 1.83
N TRP A 50 -12.03 -6.81 2.64
CA TRP A 50 -12.09 -6.59 4.08
C TRP A 50 -11.41 -5.29 4.44
N ASN A 51 -12.03 -4.53 5.33
CA ASN A 51 -11.42 -3.34 5.91
C ASN A 51 -10.29 -3.72 6.89
N ARG A 52 -9.62 -2.70 7.41
CA ARG A 52 -8.51 -2.87 8.37
C ARG A 52 -8.84 -3.66 9.64
N HIS A 53 -10.13 -3.76 10.00
CA HIS A 53 -10.62 -4.44 11.19
C HIS A 53 -11.18 -5.83 10.87
N GLY A 54 -10.95 -6.34 9.66
CA GLY A 54 -11.39 -7.68 9.25
C GLY A 54 -12.89 -7.81 8.99
N ALA A 55 -13.63 -6.71 8.95
CA ALA A 55 -15.03 -6.70 8.51
C ALA A 55 -15.12 -6.43 7.01
N LEU A 56 -16.19 -6.89 6.36
CA LEU A 56 -16.42 -6.62 4.93
C LEU A 56 -16.45 -5.11 4.66
N LEU A 57 -15.83 -4.69 3.56
CA LEU A 57 -15.76 -3.29 3.17
C LEU A 57 -17.10 -2.83 2.61
N THR A 58 -17.78 -1.92 3.30
CA THR A 58 -19.13 -1.44 2.95
C THR A 58 -19.21 -0.61 1.66
N ILE A 59 -18.06 -0.32 1.05
CA ILE A 59 -17.93 0.49 -0.17
C ILE A 59 -17.33 -0.31 -1.33
N ALA A 60 -17.34 -1.65 -1.23
CA ALA A 60 -16.75 -2.53 -2.24
C ALA A 60 -17.29 -2.28 -3.66
N ASP A 61 -18.58 -1.97 -3.79
CA ASP A 61 -19.23 -1.72 -5.09
C ASP A 61 -18.64 -0.53 -5.86
N CYS A 62 -18.01 0.42 -5.15
CA CYS A 62 -17.31 1.56 -5.77
C CYS A 62 -16.08 1.13 -6.59
N PHE A 63 -15.58 -0.10 -6.41
CA PHE A 63 -14.33 -0.58 -7.00
C PHE A 63 -14.53 -1.63 -8.10
N TRP A 64 -15.76 -1.83 -8.59
CA TRP A 64 -16.08 -2.91 -9.54
C TRP A 64 -15.10 -3.04 -10.73
N PRO A 65 -14.73 -1.95 -11.45
CA PRO A 65 -13.78 -2.07 -12.56
C PRO A 65 -12.38 -2.49 -12.13
N ALA A 66 -11.91 -1.99 -10.98
CA ALA A 66 -10.61 -2.33 -10.42
C ALA A 66 -10.58 -3.79 -9.91
N LEU A 67 -11.65 -4.24 -9.27
CA LEU A 67 -11.82 -5.64 -8.83
C LEU A 67 -11.83 -6.60 -10.02
N ALA A 68 -12.54 -6.26 -11.09
CA ALA A 68 -12.54 -7.05 -12.34
C ALA A 68 -11.13 -7.15 -12.96
N SER A 69 -10.30 -6.12 -12.81
CA SER A 69 -8.90 -6.13 -13.26
C SER A 69 -8.01 -6.98 -12.35
N LEU A 70 -8.17 -6.88 -11.01
CA LEU A 70 -7.44 -7.71 -10.05
C LEU A 70 -7.75 -9.20 -10.20
N ALA A 71 -9.01 -9.56 -10.46
CA ALA A 71 -9.43 -10.96 -10.63
C ALA A 71 -8.66 -11.68 -11.74
N LYS A 72 -8.27 -10.97 -12.81
CA LYS A 72 -7.45 -11.51 -13.90
C LYS A 72 -6.02 -11.86 -13.46
N LEU A 73 -5.55 -11.31 -12.34
CA LEU A 73 -4.20 -11.56 -11.80
C LEU A 73 -4.15 -12.73 -10.82
N ALA A 74 -5.31 -13.27 -10.41
CA ALA A 74 -5.40 -14.44 -9.54
C ALA A 74 -4.67 -15.66 -10.13
N SER A 75 -4.88 -15.95 -11.42
CA SER A 75 -4.20 -17.04 -12.14
C SER A 75 -2.69 -16.85 -12.28
N ARG A 76 -2.21 -15.62 -12.05
CA ARG A 76 -0.78 -15.25 -12.04
C ARG A 76 -0.21 -15.21 -10.62
N GLY A 77 -0.96 -15.70 -9.63
CA GLY A 77 -0.52 -15.87 -8.24
C GLY A 77 -0.86 -14.73 -7.29
N LEU A 78 -1.43 -13.61 -7.75
CA LEU A 78 -1.89 -12.53 -6.86
C LEU A 78 -3.27 -12.87 -6.29
N VAL A 79 -3.33 -13.83 -5.36
CA VAL A 79 -4.60 -14.30 -4.77
C VAL A 79 -5.11 -13.35 -3.68
N TRP A 80 -4.20 -12.84 -2.84
CA TRP A 80 -4.52 -11.92 -1.75
C TRP A 80 -3.73 -10.62 -1.89
N ALA A 81 -4.42 -9.54 -2.22
CA ALA A 81 -3.83 -8.23 -2.40
C ALA A 81 -4.09 -7.35 -1.17
N ASP A 82 -3.05 -6.74 -0.62
CA ASP A 82 -3.15 -5.73 0.42
C ASP A 82 -3.09 -4.35 -0.22
N CYS A 83 -4.17 -3.59 -0.15
CA CYS A 83 -4.40 -2.39 -0.96
C CYS A 83 -4.74 -1.16 -0.12
N GLU A 84 -4.42 0.01 -0.64
CA GLU A 84 -5.10 1.25 -0.29
C GLU A 84 -6.21 1.51 -1.31
N ALA A 85 -7.45 1.66 -0.83
CA ALA A 85 -8.61 1.93 -1.66
C ALA A 85 -8.92 3.44 -1.66
N LEU A 86 -8.93 4.05 -2.85
CA LEU A 86 -9.13 5.50 -3.04
C LEU A 86 -10.59 5.76 -3.42
N GLU A 87 -11.35 6.39 -2.52
CA GLU A 87 -12.76 6.75 -2.80
C GLU A 87 -13.25 7.94 -1.98
N ARG A 88 -13.19 7.85 -0.64
CA ARG A 88 -13.92 8.78 0.25
C ARG A 88 -13.09 9.82 1.00
N ARG A 89 -11.76 9.67 1.05
CA ARG A 89 -10.88 10.60 1.81
C ARG A 89 -10.63 11.92 1.08
N HIS A 90 -10.66 11.87 -0.25
CA HIS A 90 -10.42 12.98 -1.16
C HIS A 90 -11.08 12.66 -2.51
N ASN A 91 -11.27 13.68 -3.36
CA ASN A 91 -11.90 13.51 -4.68
C ASN A 91 -10.97 12.98 -5.78
N LEU A 92 -9.74 12.59 -5.43
CA LEU A 92 -8.76 12.06 -6.37
C LEU A 92 -8.79 10.53 -6.46
N GLY A 93 -8.72 10.02 -7.69
CA GLY A 93 -8.54 8.60 -7.97
C GLY A 93 -9.68 7.67 -7.55
N ARG A 94 -10.93 8.14 -7.61
CA ARG A 94 -12.11 7.34 -7.21
C ARG A 94 -12.15 5.98 -7.92
N GLY A 95 -12.59 4.96 -7.20
CA GLY A 95 -12.65 3.57 -7.67
C GLY A 95 -11.29 2.89 -7.88
N THR A 96 -10.17 3.52 -7.52
CA THR A 96 -8.83 2.95 -7.72
C THR A 96 -8.35 2.14 -6.51
N LEU A 97 -7.74 0.99 -6.81
CA LEU A 97 -7.09 0.12 -5.84
C LEU A 97 -5.58 0.20 -6.03
N VAL A 98 -4.88 0.79 -5.06
CA VAL A 98 -3.42 0.84 -5.07
C VAL A 98 -2.89 -0.34 -4.26
N VAL A 99 -2.28 -1.31 -4.93
CA VAL A 99 -1.68 -2.47 -4.30
C VAL A 99 -0.41 -2.06 -3.57
N LEU A 100 -0.36 -2.39 -2.28
CA LEU A 100 0.75 -2.11 -1.37
C LEU A 100 1.63 -3.34 -1.14
N ASP A 101 1.02 -4.53 -1.08
CA ASP A 101 1.74 -5.79 -0.91
C ASP A 101 0.84 -6.99 -1.32
N VAL A 102 1.40 -8.19 -1.26
CA VAL A 102 0.71 -9.47 -1.49
C VAL A 102 0.85 -10.38 -0.27
N VAL A 103 -0.22 -11.09 0.09
CA VAL A 103 -0.16 -12.14 1.12
C VAL A 103 -0.02 -13.49 0.42
N GLN A 104 1.09 -14.20 0.68
CA GLN A 104 1.31 -15.56 0.17
C GLN A 104 1.05 -16.57 1.28
N GLU A 105 0.22 -17.59 1.00
CA GLU A 105 -0.21 -18.57 2.00
C GLU A 105 0.86 -19.65 2.28
N ALA A 106 1.59 -20.09 1.25
CA ALA A 106 2.47 -21.27 1.34
C ALA A 106 3.98 -20.95 1.50
N LYS A 107 4.37 -19.67 1.39
CA LYS A 107 5.76 -19.23 1.47
C LYS A 107 5.85 -17.94 2.28
N THR A 108 6.99 -17.72 2.94
CA THR A 108 7.30 -16.47 3.63
C THR A 108 8.32 -15.65 2.82
N PRO A 109 8.01 -15.24 1.57
CA PRO A 109 8.94 -14.48 0.75
C PRO A 109 9.34 -13.18 1.44
N SER A 110 10.56 -12.72 1.17
CA SER A 110 11.01 -11.40 1.60
C SER A 110 10.19 -10.30 0.94
N TYR A 111 10.26 -9.07 1.47
CA TYR A 111 9.59 -7.93 0.86
C TYR A 111 10.10 -7.72 -0.57
N GLU A 112 11.40 -7.86 -0.83
CA GLU A 112 11.97 -7.74 -2.17
C GLU A 112 11.37 -8.75 -3.16
N GLN A 113 11.18 -10.01 -2.73
CA GLN A 113 10.59 -11.05 -3.58
C GLN A 113 9.11 -10.75 -3.88
N ARG A 114 8.34 -10.34 -2.87
CA ARG A 114 6.94 -9.93 -3.07
C ARG A 114 6.84 -8.71 -3.97
N ARG A 115 7.74 -7.76 -3.79
CA ARG A 115 7.81 -6.54 -4.60
C ARG A 115 8.13 -6.85 -6.05
N ALA A 116 9.15 -7.65 -6.33
CA ALA A 116 9.52 -8.06 -7.69
C ALA A 116 8.36 -8.79 -8.39
N MET A 117 7.64 -9.65 -7.66
CA MET A 117 6.42 -10.27 -8.17
C MET A 117 5.39 -9.22 -8.57
N LEU A 118 5.05 -8.29 -7.66
CA LEU A 118 4.06 -7.24 -7.95
C LEU A 118 4.47 -6.36 -9.14
N GLU A 119 5.75 -6.01 -9.27
CA GLU A 119 6.27 -5.22 -10.40
C GLU A 119 6.17 -5.95 -11.74
N SER A 120 6.18 -7.29 -11.75
CA SER A 120 5.94 -8.09 -12.97
C SER A 120 4.45 -8.18 -13.36
N LEU A 121 3.55 -7.81 -12.44
CA LEU A 121 2.09 -7.95 -12.61
C LEU A 121 1.39 -6.62 -12.84
N LEU A 122 1.86 -5.54 -12.23
CA LEU A 122 1.11 -4.30 -12.07
C LEU A 122 1.87 -3.09 -12.59
N PRO A 123 1.17 -2.14 -13.24
CA PRO A 123 1.79 -0.89 -13.63
C PRO A 123 2.09 -0.04 -12.39
N ARG A 124 3.24 0.63 -12.42
CA ARG A 124 3.54 1.74 -11.52
C ARG A 124 3.03 3.02 -12.16
N ASP A 125 2.32 3.85 -11.41
CA ASP A 125 1.93 5.17 -11.89
C ASP A 125 2.83 6.25 -11.26
N PRO A 126 3.47 7.12 -12.07
CA PRO A 126 4.31 8.21 -11.57
C PRO A 126 3.62 9.13 -10.57
N VAL A 127 2.29 9.27 -10.61
CA VAL A 127 1.56 10.13 -9.66
C VAL A 127 1.81 9.71 -8.22
N PHE A 128 1.94 8.40 -7.96
CA PHE A 128 2.24 7.87 -6.63
C PHE A 128 3.71 8.08 -6.21
N SER A 129 4.55 8.60 -7.11
CA SER A 129 5.91 9.07 -6.79
C SER A 129 5.98 10.59 -6.52
N GLY A 130 4.84 11.28 -6.58
CA GLY A 130 4.74 12.74 -6.44
C GLY A 130 4.78 13.50 -7.76
N ASP A 131 4.62 12.84 -8.91
CA ASP A 131 4.46 13.53 -10.20
C ASP A 131 3.03 14.09 -10.32
N THR A 132 2.88 15.39 -10.17
CA THR A 132 1.58 16.08 -10.25
C THR A 132 1.26 16.63 -11.63
N THR A 133 2.04 16.31 -12.65
CA THR A 133 1.74 16.69 -14.04
C THR A 133 0.66 15.80 -14.67
N ARG A 134 0.31 14.70 -13.99
CA ARG A 134 -0.67 13.70 -14.43
C ARG A 134 -1.84 13.62 -13.46
N SER A 135 -3.01 13.31 -14.00
CA SER A 135 -4.20 13.00 -13.18
C SER A 135 -4.03 11.68 -12.45
N VAL A 136 -4.52 11.61 -11.21
CA VAL A 136 -4.59 10.35 -10.46
C VAL A 136 -5.51 9.37 -11.20
N PRO A 137 -5.08 8.12 -11.48
CA PRO A 137 -5.90 7.12 -12.15
C PRO A 137 -7.23 6.87 -11.44
N ILE A 138 -8.30 6.70 -12.21
CA ILE A 138 -9.66 6.39 -11.76
C ILE A 138 -10.01 4.98 -12.19
N ASN A 139 -10.73 4.22 -11.36
CA ASN A 139 -11.15 2.84 -11.67
C ASN A 139 -9.99 1.89 -12.02
N ALA A 140 -8.79 2.18 -11.50
CA ALA A 140 -7.56 1.50 -11.90
C ALA A 140 -7.03 0.55 -10.82
N VAL A 141 -6.08 -0.30 -11.21
CA VAL A 141 -5.24 -1.06 -10.29
C VAL A 141 -3.79 -0.66 -10.55
N CYS A 142 -3.14 -0.14 -9.51
CA CYS A 142 -1.78 0.38 -9.63
C CYS A 142 -0.91 -0.15 -8.49
N LEU A 143 0.40 -0.19 -8.73
CA LEU A 143 1.39 -0.46 -7.70
C LEU A 143 2.05 0.86 -7.27
N THR A 144 2.23 1.06 -5.96
CA THR A 144 3.03 2.19 -5.46
C THR A 144 4.46 2.12 -5.99
N PRO A 145 5.18 3.22 -6.23
CA PRO A 145 6.63 3.16 -6.37
C PRO A 145 7.27 2.75 -5.04
N ASN A 146 8.48 2.20 -5.11
CA ASN A 146 9.34 1.99 -3.97
C ASN A 146 10.71 2.62 -4.24
N LEU A 147 11.21 3.41 -3.30
CA LEU A 147 12.57 3.90 -3.31
C LEU A 147 13.43 2.94 -2.49
N ARG A 148 14.46 2.35 -3.10
CA ARG A 148 15.53 1.69 -2.35
C ARG A 148 16.27 2.76 -1.54
N VAL A 149 16.30 2.63 -0.23
CA VAL A 149 16.94 3.61 0.66
C VAL A 149 18.40 3.26 0.84
N GLU A 150 19.26 3.98 0.12
CA GLU A 150 20.72 3.88 0.22
C GLU A 150 21.26 4.73 1.37
N ASP A 151 20.66 5.90 1.58
CA ASP A 151 20.99 6.83 2.66
C ASP A 151 19.75 7.59 3.16
N GLN A 152 19.92 8.38 4.23
CA GLN A 152 18.85 9.19 4.80
C GLN A 152 18.44 10.35 3.87
N ALA A 153 19.38 10.90 3.10
CA ALA A 153 19.13 12.07 2.25
C ALA A 153 18.16 11.75 1.10
N GLY A 154 18.32 10.59 0.45
CA GLY A 154 17.42 10.09 -0.58
C GLY A 154 16.00 9.85 -0.04
N ALA A 155 15.88 9.24 1.14
CA ALA A 155 14.59 9.05 1.79
C ALA A 155 13.90 10.38 2.15
N LEU A 156 14.65 11.36 2.64
CA LEU A 156 14.15 12.70 2.94
C LEU A 156 13.72 13.46 1.68
N THR A 157 14.45 13.28 0.57
CA THR A 157 14.11 13.90 -0.73
C THR A 157 12.79 13.35 -1.24
N PHE A 158 12.59 12.03 -1.19
CA PHE A 158 11.32 11.42 -1.57
C PHE A 158 10.17 11.86 -0.66
N TYR A 159 10.41 11.89 0.65
CA TYR A 159 9.44 12.36 1.63
C TYR A 159 9.03 13.83 1.41
N ALA A 160 9.99 14.71 1.12
CA ALA A 160 9.73 16.12 0.80
C ALA A 160 8.94 16.28 -0.52
N ARG A 161 9.27 15.49 -1.55
CA ARG A 161 8.54 15.48 -2.83
C ARG A 161 7.08 15.11 -2.66
N LEU A 162 6.76 14.09 -1.86
CA LEU A 162 5.38 13.70 -1.58
C LEU A 162 4.61 14.83 -0.84
N ARG A 163 5.28 15.52 0.07
CA ARG A 163 4.70 16.69 0.77
C ARG A 163 4.43 17.86 -0.18
N GLU A 164 5.32 18.08 -1.15
CA GLU A 164 5.12 19.08 -2.19
C GLU A 164 3.98 18.71 -3.14
N ALA A 165 3.88 17.44 -3.52
CA ALA A 165 2.80 16.94 -4.35
C ALA A 165 1.42 17.21 -3.71
N ASN A 166 1.26 17.05 -2.39
CA ASN A 166 0.01 17.44 -1.71
C ASN A 166 -0.38 18.90 -1.95
N ARG A 167 0.60 19.84 -1.96
CA ARG A 167 0.32 21.26 -2.22
C ARG A 167 -0.20 21.47 -3.64
N ALA A 168 0.41 20.79 -4.62
CA ALA A 168 -0.02 20.87 -6.01
C ALA A 168 -1.37 20.17 -6.25
N LEU A 169 -1.66 19.08 -5.53
CA LEU A 169 -2.94 18.37 -5.59
C LEU A 169 -4.06 19.05 -4.79
N GLY A 170 -3.72 20.00 -3.92
CA GLY A 170 -4.67 20.74 -3.08
C GLY A 170 -5.33 19.89 -1.98
N CYS A 171 -4.74 18.75 -1.61
CA CYS A 171 -5.25 17.90 -0.53
C CYS A 171 -4.16 17.00 0.09
N ASP A 172 -4.48 16.42 1.24
CA ASP A 172 -3.63 15.43 1.91
C ASP A 172 -3.71 14.06 1.22
N PHE A 173 -3.22 13.96 -0.02
CA PHE A 173 -3.19 12.71 -0.77
C PHE A 173 -2.17 11.72 -0.21
N PHE A 174 -0.99 12.22 0.16
CA PHE A 174 0.05 11.50 0.89
C PHE A 174 0.05 11.90 2.36
N GLU A 175 0.12 10.95 3.29
CA GLU A 175 0.32 11.19 4.71
C GLU A 175 1.80 11.12 5.13
N GLY A 176 2.70 10.70 4.22
CA GLY A 176 4.12 10.49 4.48
C GLY A 176 4.69 9.30 3.72
N VAL A 177 5.52 8.48 4.37
CA VAL A 177 6.09 7.24 3.79
C VAL A 177 5.89 6.04 4.70
N VAL A 178 5.79 4.85 4.11
CA VAL A 178 5.94 3.56 4.80
C VAL A 178 7.25 2.94 4.37
N MET A 179 8.14 2.70 5.33
CA MET A 179 9.41 2.03 5.09
C MET A 179 9.28 0.55 5.44
N LYS A 180 9.70 -0.33 4.52
CA LYS A 180 9.66 -1.78 4.69
C LYS A 180 11.08 -2.35 4.62
N LYS A 181 11.45 -3.20 5.59
CA LYS A 181 12.77 -3.84 5.61
C LYS A 181 12.83 -4.90 4.50
N ALA A 182 13.89 -4.89 3.70
CA ALA A 182 14.05 -5.72 2.51
C ALA A 182 13.77 -7.21 2.75
N GLY A 183 14.37 -7.76 3.81
CA GLY A 183 14.22 -9.17 4.21
C GLY A 183 12.93 -9.50 4.98
N SER A 184 12.01 -8.57 5.19
CA SER A 184 10.83 -8.82 6.02
C SER A 184 9.74 -9.62 5.30
N SER A 185 9.20 -10.64 5.97
CA SER A 185 7.98 -11.33 5.53
C SER A 185 6.75 -10.44 5.69
N TYR A 186 5.64 -10.81 5.04
CA TYR A 186 4.35 -10.18 5.33
C TYR A 186 3.91 -10.58 6.76
N PRO A 187 3.44 -9.65 7.60
CA PRO A 187 3.09 -9.92 8.99
C PRO A 187 1.71 -10.60 9.11
N VAL A 188 1.63 -11.87 8.72
CA VAL A 188 0.40 -12.66 8.87
C VAL A 188 0.03 -12.76 10.34
N GLN A 189 -1.16 -12.29 10.70
CA GLN A 189 -1.66 -12.36 12.05
C GLN A 189 -3.20 -12.36 12.07
N LEU A 190 -3.77 -13.16 12.97
CA LEU A 190 -5.22 -13.37 13.10
C LEU A 190 -5.76 -12.97 14.48
N ARG A 191 -4.88 -12.50 15.38
CA ARG A 191 -5.26 -12.19 16.76
C ARG A 191 -5.91 -10.82 16.90
N SER A 192 -5.39 -9.80 16.22
CA SER A 192 -5.84 -8.41 16.41
C SER A 192 -5.38 -7.47 15.29
N ALA A 193 -6.31 -6.72 14.70
CA ALA A 193 -6.01 -5.63 13.76
C ALA A 193 -5.10 -4.51 14.30
N MET A 194 -4.78 -4.53 15.60
CA MET A 194 -3.94 -3.54 16.28
C MET A 194 -2.49 -3.98 16.43
N GLU A 195 -2.15 -5.24 16.15
CA GLU A 195 -0.79 -5.75 16.26
C GLU A 195 0.13 -5.07 15.24
N GLU A 196 1.25 -4.52 15.69
CA GLU A 196 2.19 -3.82 14.83
C GLU A 196 3.26 -4.74 14.22
N CYS A 197 3.68 -4.44 13.00
CA CYS A 197 4.72 -5.14 12.27
C CYS A 197 6.10 -4.49 12.48
N ARG A 198 7.00 -5.19 13.19
CA ARG A 198 8.35 -4.68 13.52
C ARG A 198 9.26 -4.44 12.30
N GLY A 199 8.98 -5.06 11.16
CA GLY A 199 9.76 -4.88 9.93
C GLY A 199 9.34 -3.68 9.08
N TRP A 200 8.23 -3.01 9.44
CA TRP A 200 7.59 -1.99 8.63
C TRP A 200 7.32 -0.76 9.49
N CYS A 201 7.72 0.42 9.05
CA CYS A 201 7.68 1.63 9.85
C CYS A 201 7.06 2.78 9.06
N LYS A 202 5.99 3.41 9.58
CA LYS A 202 5.38 4.59 8.95
C LYS A 202 5.98 5.87 9.52
N HIS A 203 6.33 6.79 8.63
CA HIS A 203 6.69 8.16 8.95
C HIS A 203 5.63 9.08 8.38
N ARG A 204 5.13 10.02 9.19
CA ARG A 204 4.02 10.91 8.80
C ARG A 204 4.46 12.35 8.76
N PHE A 205 3.90 13.11 7.83
CA PHE A 205 3.91 14.57 7.88
C PHE A 205 3.28 15.02 9.21
N LEU A 206 3.71 16.17 9.72
CA LEU A 206 2.90 16.87 10.71
C LEU A 206 1.66 17.43 9.99
N GLY A 207 0.51 17.31 10.63
CA GLY A 207 -0.68 18.09 10.26
C GLY A 207 -0.51 19.55 10.62
#